data_AF-A0A949EMH2-F1
#
_entry.id   AF-A0A949EMH2-F1
#
_cell.length_a   1.000
_cell.length_b   1.000
_cell.length_c   1.000
_cell.angle_alpha   90.00
_cell.angle_beta   90.00
_cell.angle_gamma   90.00
#
_symmetry.space_group_name_H-M   'P 1'
#
loop_
_entity.id
_entity.type
_entity.pdbx_description
1 polymer ?
#
loop_
_entity_poly.entity_id
_entity_poly.type
_entity_poly.pdbx_seq_one_letter_code
_entity_poly.pdbx_strand_id
1 'polypeptide(L)' 'ENSLFDELRKKRKELADAKGVPPYVIFSDKSLVEMCQQLPKNKKEFIQVFGVGEQKLKKYGDVFLEIIKNYHN' A
#
# COMPACT_ATOMS: atom_id res chain seq x y z
N GLU A 1 -10.52 -2.24 -17.18
CA GLU A 1 -9.50 -1.29 -16.69
C GLU A 1 -9.13 -1.70 -15.27
N ASN A 2 -7.84 -1.77 -14.93
CA ASN A 2 -7.39 -2.16 -13.60
C ASN A 2 -6.96 -0.87 -12.89
N SER A 3 -7.67 -0.47 -11.83
CA SER A 3 -7.35 0.78 -11.14
C SER A 3 -6.15 0.57 -10.21
N LEU A 4 -5.44 1.65 -9.84
CA LEU A 4 -4.37 1.59 -8.83
C LEU A 4 -4.91 0.97 -7.53
N PHE A 5 -6.14 1.30 -7.16
CA PHE A 5 -6.78 0.73 -5.97
C PHE A 5 -6.89 -0.79 -6.04
N ASP A 6 -7.22 -1.35 -7.21
CA ASP A 6 -7.32 -2.80 -7.42
C ASP A 6 -5.94 -3.48 -7.32
N GLU A 7 -4.90 -2.85 -7.87
CA GLU A 7 -3.52 -3.35 -7.76
C GLU A 7 -3.02 -3.35 -6.31
N LEU A 8 -3.23 -2.26 -5.59
CA LEU A 8 -2.89 -2.16 -4.17
C LEU A 8 -3.69 -3.16 -3.32
N ARG A 9 -4.99 -3.32 -3.62
CA ARG A 9 -5.86 -4.27 -2.94
C ARG A 9 -5.41 -5.71 -3.19
N LYS A 10 -5.06 -6.05 -4.44
CA LYS A 10 -4.52 -7.35 -4.80
C LYS A 10 -3.23 -7.62 -4.04
N LYS A 11 -2.28 -6.66 -4.03
CA LYS A 11 -1.01 -6.85 -3.33
C LYS A 11 -1.19 -7.02 -1.83
N ARG A 12 -2.09 -6.23 -1.23
CA ARG A 12 -2.45 -6.36 0.18
C ARG A 12 -2.97 -7.76 0.50
N LYS A 13 -3.84 -8.31 -0.34
CA LYS A 13 -4.37 -9.66 -0.17
C LYS A 13 -3.27 -10.71 -0.24
N GLU A 14 -2.40 -10.66 -1.25
CA GLU A 14 -1.26 -11.58 -1.37
C GLU A 14 -0.38 -11.60 -0.11
N LEU A 15 -0.06 -10.43 0.43
CA LEU A 15 0.76 -10.30 1.65
C LEU A 15 0.04 -10.79 2.91
N ALA A 16 -1.27 -10.65 2.97
CA ALA A 16 -2.10 -11.09 4.08
C ALA A 16 -2.25 -12.61 4.07
N ASP A 17 -2.54 -13.18 2.90
CA ASP A 17 -2.64 -14.63 2.68
C ASP A 17 -1.32 -15.32 3.04
N ALA A 18 -0.18 -14.76 2.59
CA ALA A 18 1.16 -15.28 2.93
C ALA A 18 1.48 -15.26 4.44
N LYS A 19 0.76 -14.45 5.22
CA LYS A 19 0.93 -14.32 6.68
C LYS A 19 -0.17 -14.99 7.48
N GLY A 20 -1.19 -15.55 6.82
CA GLY A 20 -2.37 -16.12 7.49
C GLY A 20 -3.15 -15.08 8.31
N VAL A 21 -3.17 -13.82 7.89
CA VAL A 21 -3.88 -12.74 8.59
C VAL A 21 -4.93 -12.09 7.69
N PRO A 22 -5.97 -11.46 8.26
CA PRO A 22 -6.92 -10.67 7.47
C PRO A 22 -6.24 -9.50 6.73
N PRO A 23 -6.66 -9.15 5.49
CA PRO A 23 -6.02 -8.09 4.70
C PRO A 23 -5.89 -6.73 5.38
N TYR A 24 -6.87 -6.33 6.19
CA TYR A 24 -6.86 -5.05 6.89
C TYR A 24 -5.70 -4.90 7.90
N VAL A 25 -5.09 -6.03 8.33
CA VAL A 25 -3.91 -6.03 9.21
C VAL A 25 -2.69 -5.45 8.50
N ILE A 26 -2.56 -5.67 7.19
CA ILE A 26 -1.51 -5.08 6.36
C ILE A 26 -1.79 -3.58 6.22
N PHE A 27 -2.91 -3.22 5.60
CA PHE A 27 -3.40 -1.84 5.47
C PHE A 27 -4.93 -1.79 5.43
N SER A 28 -5.53 -0.77 6.03
CA SER A 28 -6.99 -0.58 5.91
C SER A 28 -7.35 -0.12 4.50
N ASP A 29 -8.63 -0.20 4.14
CA ASP A 29 -9.10 0.38 2.86
C ASP A 29 -8.84 1.88 2.79
N LYS A 30 -9.00 2.60 3.92
CA LYS A 30 -8.66 4.02 4.01
C LYS A 30 -7.21 4.29 3.65
N SER A 31 -6.27 3.49 4.13
CA SER A 31 -4.86 3.61 3.76
C SER A 31 -4.66 3.44 2.25
N LEU A 32 -5.33 2.47 1.62
CA LEU A 32 -5.21 2.24 0.18
C LEU A 32 -5.82 3.38 -0.65
N VAL A 33 -6.98 3.90 -0.24
CA VAL A 33 -7.60 5.08 -0.87
C VAL A 33 -6.66 6.28 -0.78
N GLU A 34 -6.06 6.51 0.38
CA GLU A 34 -5.17 7.65 0.58
C GLU A 34 -3.84 7.50 -0.19
N MET A 35 -3.32 6.28 -0.35
CA MET A 35 -2.20 6.01 -1.28
C MET A 35 -2.55 6.39 -2.72
N CYS A 36 -3.78 6.08 -3.18
CA CYS A 36 -4.23 6.46 -4.52
C CYS A 36 -4.38 7.98 -4.67
N GLN A 37 -4.77 8.69 -3.61
CA GLN A 37 -4.96 10.14 -3.62
C GLN A 37 -3.64 10.91 -3.55
N GLN A 38 -2.70 10.45 -2.71
CA GLN A 38 -1.43 11.14 -2.46
C GLN A 38 -0.31 10.73 -3.43
N LEU A 39 -0.40 9.54 -4.04
CA LEU A 39 0.60 8.98 -4.95
C LEU A 39 2.05 9.12 -4.43
N PRO A 40 2.33 8.67 -3.18
CA PRO A 40 3.64 8.84 -2.57
C PRO A 40 4.75 8.20 -3.41
N LYS A 41 5.85 8.93 -3.59
CA LYS A 41 6.99 8.54 -4.45
C LYS A 41 8.20 8.06 -3.67
N ASN A 42 8.21 8.26 -2.36
CA ASN A 42 9.31 7.88 -1.47
C ASN A 42 8.82 7.58 -0.05
N LYS A 43 9.72 7.06 0.78
CA LYS A 43 9.42 6.67 2.18
C LYS A 43 8.98 7.84 3.05
N LYS A 44 9.48 9.06 2.79
CA LYS A 44 9.13 10.27 3.56
C LYS A 44 7.69 10.72 3.28
N GLU A 45 7.21 10.52 2.06
CA GLU A 45 5.81 10.76 1.69
C GLU A 45 4.93 9.59 2.16
N PHE A 46 5.40 8.35 2.01
CA PHE A 46 4.61 7.16 2.36
C PHE A 46 4.25 7.09 3.86
N ILE A 47 5.13 7.55 4.74
CA ILE A 47 4.86 7.60 6.19
C ILE A 47 3.76 8.62 6.56
N GLN A 48 3.43 9.57 5.67
CA GLN A 48 2.36 10.54 5.91
C GLN A 48 0.95 9.97 5.62
N VAL A 49 0.88 8.84 4.91
CA VAL A 49 -0.39 8.16 4.62
C VAL A 49 -1.01 7.61 5.90
N PHE A 50 -2.31 7.85 6.11
CA PHE A 50 -3.04 7.34 7.27
C PHE A 50 -2.81 5.84 7.51
N GLY A 51 -2.46 5.50 8.76
CA GLY A 51 -2.28 4.12 9.19
C GLY A 51 -0.94 3.50 8.74
N VAL A 52 -0.05 4.26 8.10
CA VAL A 52 1.33 3.87 7.82
C VAL A 52 2.24 4.35 8.96
N GLY A 53 2.47 3.48 9.94
CA GLY A 53 3.51 3.70 10.95
C GLY A 53 4.88 3.16 10.50
N GLU A 54 5.93 3.50 11.25
CA GLU A 54 7.32 3.03 11.09
C GLU A 54 7.43 1.55 10.72
N GLN A 55 6.73 0.69 11.47
CA GLN A 55 6.78 -0.76 11.26
C GLN A 55 6.15 -1.20 9.93
N LYS A 56 5.08 -0.54 9.48
CA LYS A 56 4.44 -0.83 8.20
C LYS A 56 5.24 -0.26 7.04
N LEU A 57 5.82 0.93 7.21
CA LEU A 57 6.77 1.51 6.26
C LEU A 57 7.94 0.55 6.03
N LYS A 58 8.57 0.07 7.11
CA LYS A 58 9.71 -0.85 7.03
C LYS A 58 9.36 -2.19 6.38
N LYS A 59 8.18 -2.74 6.69
CA LYS A 59 7.78 -4.08 6.21
C LYS A 59 7.20 -4.09 4.80
N TYR A 60 6.47 -3.04 4.43
CA TYR A 60 5.63 -3.04 3.22
C TYR A 60 5.86 -1.81 2.32
N GLY A 61 6.54 -0.78 2.81
CA GLY A 61 6.68 0.49 2.09
C GLY A 61 7.29 0.33 0.70
N ASP A 62 8.38 -0.42 0.58
CA ASP A 62 9.05 -0.62 -0.71
C ASP A 62 8.13 -1.28 -1.74
N VAL A 63 7.39 -2.31 -1.34
CA VAL A 63 6.46 -3.06 -2.20
C VAL A 63 5.31 -2.18 -2.70
N PHE A 64 4.70 -1.38 -1.82
CA PHE A 64 3.57 -0.53 -2.21
C PHE A 64 4.02 0.70 -3.01
N LEU A 65 5.18 1.29 -2.66
CA LEU A 65 5.77 2.38 -3.42
C LEU A 65 6.12 1.97 -4.86
N GLU A 66 6.58 0.74 -5.06
CA GLU A 66 6.87 0.22 -6.40
C GLU A 66 5.62 0.16 -7.28
N ILE A 67 4.51 -0.36 -6.75
CA ILE A 67 3.23 -0.41 -7.49
C ILE A 67 2.77 1.00 -7.87
N ILE A 68 2.79 1.93 -6.91
CA ILE A 68 2.37 3.32 -7.14
C ILE A 68 3.23 4.00 -8.21
N LYS A 69 4.54 3.75 -8.20
CA LYS A 69 5.46 4.29 -9.22
C LYS A 69 5.20 3.73 -10.61
N ASN A 70 4.84 2.44 -10.70
CA ASN A 70 4.66 1.76 -11.97
C ASN A 70 3.29 2.02 -12.61
N TYR A 71 2.29 2.49 -11.85
CA TYR A 71 0.94 2.71 -12.35
C TYR A 71 0.82 3.82 -13.43
N HIS A 72 1.82 4.70 -13.55
CA HIS A 72 1.84 5.77 -14.55
C HIS A 72 2.91 5.59 -15.65
N ASN A 73 3.55 4.43 -15.71
CA ASN A 73 4.55 4.09 -16.74
C ASN A 73 3.92 3.30 -17.90
#